data_AF-A0A1D6LZ42-F1
#
_entry.id   AF-A0A1D6LZ42-F1
#
_cell.length_a   1.000
_cell.length_b   1.000
_cell.length_c   1.000
_cell.angle_alpha   90.00
_cell.angle_beta   90.00
_cell.angle_gamma   90.00
#
_symmetry.space_group_name_H-M   'P 1'
#
loop_
_entity.id
_entity.type
_entity.pdbx_description
1 polymer ?
#
loop_
_entity_poly.entity_id
_entity_poly.type
_entity_poly.pdbx_seq_one_letter_code
_entity_poly.pdbx_strand_id
1 'polypeptide(L)'
;MFFSGDPSARRRVDLGGRSSKERDRKVLLEQTREERRRRQGLRLQNTSATKIQKFFRGKKALELARSEVRKNFCSTFGEHCERIEWNIFGTNSDFLRQLLFFFNANEDNDIAILCHVCNLLLQYVKQGGDVVTLFTGVNGSSLQPLVAHRVKKFALICVQAVYQKRHDWGSQLLTTPGTTSVPSVSLLETVGCLINPKFLWNCKVVGYLQQRKIYCLFRGIIVSVPQNVRNSGHFDSASVLEQVLMLVASHVGHHPCCCLKVDPRWSFSSQLLSIPFLWHRLPQLKKVFSVNGLNKYYIHQIACLLPSLVDVLPNDISANHPGYACVLANVLEAATWILSDAKLASDSAADIIAVCTSLLDTLPAVTTPTERADDDDEMPMDVNIKINLDVDLERQITAAIDSKLLQHLVNALFRGTLSTNDSDLSGPSDAEVDAVGSICAFLHVTFNTFPLERIMTVLAYRTEIVPALWKFIKRCHASRRWPFFLKFASSLPADSPGWLLPMSVFCPIYKHMLKIIDTGEFYEQEKPLSLKDLKSLVLILKQALWQLLWVIPSSSTQKVSPNPSGLKKLSVENVKTRARVGLSELLTQV
;
A
#
# COMPACT_ATOMS: atom_id res chain seq x y z
N MET A 1 -60.44 21.16 -8.31
CA MET A 1 -61.47 21.10 -9.38
C MET A 1 -62.71 21.78 -8.84
N PHE A 2 -63.13 22.90 -9.43
CA PHE A 2 -64.39 23.57 -9.11
C PHE A 2 -65.50 22.95 -9.96
N PHE A 3 -66.62 22.62 -9.31
CA PHE A 3 -67.81 22.03 -9.94
C PHE A 3 -68.80 23.16 -10.22
N SER A 4 -69.05 23.47 -11.50
CA SER A 4 -69.72 24.70 -11.93
C SER A 4 -71.22 24.57 -12.19
N GLY A 5 -71.90 23.55 -11.63
CA GLY A 5 -73.33 23.57 -11.33
C GLY A 5 -74.35 23.93 -12.43
N ASP A 6 -73.98 23.92 -13.71
CA ASP A 6 -74.85 24.35 -14.80
C ASP A 6 -75.57 23.14 -15.45
N PRO A 7 -76.90 23.00 -15.31
CA PRO A 7 -77.65 21.85 -15.81
C PRO A 7 -77.91 21.89 -17.33
N SER A 8 -77.51 22.97 -18.02
CA SER A 8 -77.69 23.14 -19.47
C SER A 8 -76.52 22.61 -20.31
N ALA A 9 -75.36 22.35 -19.69
CA ALA A 9 -74.18 21.83 -20.39
C ALA A 9 -74.24 20.30 -20.49
N ARG A 10 -74.98 19.78 -21.49
CA ARG A 10 -74.83 18.36 -21.90
C ARG A 10 -73.36 18.11 -22.23
N ARG A 11 -72.69 17.29 -21.41
CA ARG A 11 -71.34 16.77 -21.70
C ARG A 11 -71.40 16.15 -23.09
N ARG A 12 -70.72 16.74 -24.07
CA ARG A 12 -70.47 16.08 -25.36
C ARG A 12 -69.67 14.83 -25.05
N VAL A 13 -70.35 13.69 -25.04
CA VAL A 13 -69.70 12.38 -25.05
C VAL A 13 -69.32 12.15 -26.51
N ASP A 14 -68.06 12.41 -26.84
CA ASP A 14 -67.51 12.04 -28.14
C ASP A 14 -67.45 10.51 -28.21
N LEU A 15 -68.49 9.92 -28.79
CA LEU A 15 -68.55 8.51 -29.16
C LEU A 15 -67.74 8.29 -30.44
N GLY A 16 -66.42 8.46 -30.34
CA GLY A 16 -65.41 7.90 -31.25
C GLY A 16 -65.77 7.87 -32.73
N GLY A 17 -66.33 8.95 -33.26
CA GLY A 17 -66.86 9.01 -34.62
C GLY A 17 -65.86 9.64 -35.57
N ARG A 18 -65.12 8.79 -36.30
CA ARG A 18 -64.33 9.11 -37.51
C ARG A 18 -63.32 10.26 -37.37
N SER A 19 -62.07 9.93 -37.03
CA SER A 19 -60.94 10.74 -37.49
C SER A 19 -60.19 9.99 -38.60
N SER A 20 -60.23 10.61 -39.76
CA SER A 20 -59.44 10.28 -40.95
C SER A 20 -57.95 10.48 -40.66
N LYS A 21 -57.13 9.52 -41.12
CA LYS A 21 -55.69 9.31 -40.93
C LYS A 21 -55.39 8.34 -39.79
N GLU A 22 -55.27 7.05 -40.14
CA GLU A 22 -54.44 6.11 -39.40
C GLU A 22 -53.11 6.81 -39.10
N ARG A 23 -52.91 7.24 -37.85
CA ARG A 23 -51.56 7.61 -37.41
C ARG A 23 -50.73 6.36 -37.53
N ASP A 24 -49.67 6.45 -38.32
CA ASP A 24 -48.74 5.36 -38.55
C ASP A 24 -48.43 4.69 -37.21
N ARG A 25 -48.71 3.38 -37.10
CA ARG A 25 -48.66 2.62 -35.84
C ARG A 25 -47.33 2.83 -35.12
N LYS A 26 -46.25 3.01 -35.89
CA LYS A 26 -44.91 3.32 -35.38
C LYS A 26 -44.86 4.65 -34.62
N VAL A 27 -45.43 5.71 -35.17
CA VAL A 27 -45.47 7.06 -34.57
C VAL A 27 -46.26 7.06 -33.26
N LEU A 28 -47.38 6.33 -33.20
CA LEU A 28 -48.18 6.22 -31.97
C LEU A 28 -47.45 5.43 -30.86
N LEU A 29 -46.74 4.37 -31.24
CA LEU A 29 -45.90 3.60 -30.32
C LEU A 29 -44.72 4.42 -29.78
N GLU A 30 -44.09 5.25 -30.62
CA GLU A 30 -43.01 6.16 -30.20
C GLU A 30 -43.51 7.23 -29.24
N GLN A 31 -44.62 7.90 -29.55
CA GLN A 31 -45.25 8.86 -28.63
C GLN A 31 -45.60 8.23 -27.28
N THR A 32 -46.08 6.99 -27.28
CA THR A 32 -46.38 6.25 -26.04
C THR A 32 -45.11 5.90 -25.26
N ARG A 33 -44.01 5.55 -25.95
CA ARG A 33 -42.70 5.30 -25.33
C ARG A 33 -42.11 6.58 -24.74
N GLU A 34 -42.22 7.71 -25.43
CA GLU A 34 -41.75 9.01 -24.95
C GLU A 34 -42.54 9.48 -23.73
N GLU A 35 -43.86 9.39 -23.77
CA GLU A 35 -44.70 9.73 -22.63
C GLU A 35 -44.42 8.81 -21.43
N ARG A 36 -44.15 7.51 -21.66
CA ARG A 36 -43.70 6.59 -20.61
C ARG A 36 -42.33 6.99 -20.04
N ARG A 37 -41.36 7.34 -20.88
CA ARG A 37 -40.05 7.86 -20.44
C ARG A 37 -40.21 9.15 -19.65
N ARG A 38 -41.07 10.07 -20.07
CA ARG A 38 -41.36 11.33 -19.37
C ARG A 38 -41.97 11.09 -17.99
N ARG A 39 -42.95 10.19 -17.89
CA ARG A 39 -43.54 9.79 -16.60
C ARG A 39 -42.52 9.10 -15.69
N GLN A 40 -41.68 8.23 -16.26
CA GLN A 40 -40.61 7.58 -15.51
C GLN A 40 -39.58 8.59 -15.00
N GLY A 41 -39.17 9.55 -15.84
CA GLY A 41 -38.29 10.65 -15.47
C GLY A 41 -38.88 11.51 -14.35
N LEU A 42 -40.16 11.89 -14.45
CA LEU A 42 -40.85 12.66 -13.41
C LEU A 42 -40.96 11.87 -12.09
N ARG A 43 -41.24 10.56 -12.15
CA ARG A 43 -41.25 9.68 -10.96
C ARG A 43 -39.87 9.60 -10.31
N LEU A 44 -38.81 9.45 -11.11
CA LEU A 44 -37.44 9.44 -10.60
C LEU A 44 -37.08 10.78 -9.96
N GLN A 45 -37.43 11.90 -10.59
CA GLN A 45 -37.23 13.24 -10.04
C GLN A 45 -37.96 13.42 -8.70
N ASN A 46 -39.25 13.06 -8.64
CA ASN A 46 -40.03 13.17 -7.40
C ASN A 46 -39.47 12.27 -6.30
N THR A 47 -39.09 11.03 -6.63
CA THR A 47 -38.52 10.08 -5.67
C THR A 47 -37.17 10.60 -5.13
N SER A 48 -36.31 11.12 -6.01
CA SER A 48 -35.04 11.73 -5.62
C SER A 48 -35.24 12.99 -4.78
N ALA A 49 -36.19 13.85 -5.15
CA ALA A 49 -36.54 15.05 -4.38
C ALA A 49 -37.03 14.69 -2.97
N THR A 50 -37.92 13.71 -2.82
CA THR A 50 -38.38 13.24 -1.51
C THR A 50 -37.22 12.66 -0.68
N LYS A 51 -36.30 11.90 -1.30
CA LYS A 51 -35.10 11.39 -0.61
C LYS A 51 -34.21 12.53 -0.09
N ILE A 52 -33.93 13.53 -0.93
CA ILE A 52 -33.12 14.69 -0.57
C ILE A 52 -33.79 15.48 0.57
N GLN A 53 -35.08 15.79 0.43
CA GLN A 53 -35.84 16.53 1.44
C GLN A 53 -35.88 15.79 2.78
N LYS A 54 -36.07 14.47 2.78
CA LYS A 54 -36.04 13.65 4.00
C LYS A 54 -34.69 13.73 4.69
N PHE A 55 -33.59 13.61 3.94
CA PHE A 55 -32.24 13.71 4.47
C PHE A 55 -31.95 15.11 5.04
N PHE A 56 -32.33 16.16 4.30
CA PHE A 56 -32.16 17.55 4.74
C PHE A 56 -32.94 17.84 6.04
N ARG A 57 -34.22 17.45 6.10
CA ARG A 57 -35.05 17.61 7.31
C ARG A 57 -34.45 16.85 8.50
N GLY A 58 -33.97 15.62 8.28
CA GLY A 58 -33.30 14.82 9.30
C GLY A 58 -32.00 15.46 9.81
N LYS A 59 -31.16 15.98 8.89
CA LYS A 59 -29.93 16.67 9.25
C LYS A 59 -30.20 17.94 10.06
N LYS A 60 -31.18 18.76 9.64
CA LYS A 60 -31.60 19.97 10.37
C LYS A 60 -32.12 19.64 11.78
N ALA A 61 -32.94 18.60 11.92
CA ALA A 61 -33.43 18.15 13.23
C ALA A 61 -32.28 17.67 14.14
N LEU A 62 -31.30 16.96 13.58
CA LEU A 62 -30.11 16.52 14.33
C LEU A 62 -29.26 17.72 14.78
N GLU A 63 -29.04 18.71 13.92
CA GLU A 63 -28.31 19.94 14.27
C GLU A 63 -29.01 20.70 15.40
N LEU A 64 -30.32 20.87 15.33
CA LEU A 64 -31.11 21.48 16.41
C LEU A 64 -30.98 20.70 17.73
N ALA A 65 -31.10 19.36 17.68
CA ALA A 65 -30.94 18.53 18.87
C ALA A 65 -29.52 18.62 19.46
N ARG A 66 -28.48 18.70 18.62
CA ARG A 66 -27.09 18.90 19.07
C ARG A 66 -26.91 20.25 19.75
N SER A 67 -27.44 21.32 19.17
CA SER A 67 -27.39 22.66 19.78
C SER A 67 -28.10 22.69 21.13
N GLU A 68 -29.24 22.02 21.26
CA GLU A 68 -29.99 21.94 22.51
C GLU A 68 -29.23 21.14 23.58
N VAL A 69 -28.69 19.96 23.22
CA VAL A 69 -27.86 19.18 24.13
C VAL A 69 -26.60 19.95 24.54
N ARG A 70 -25.98 20.71 23.62
CA ARG A 70 -24.82 21.55 23.92
C ARG A 70 -25.16 22.67 24.92
N LYS A 71 -26.31 23.33 24.78
CA LYS A 71 -26.76 24.35 25.75
C LYS A 71 -26.97 23.74 27.14
N ASN A 72 -27.66 22.61 27.21
CA ASN A 72 -27.88 21.90 28.47
C ASN A 72 -26.57 21.44 29.11
N PHE A 73 -25.64 20.94 28.30
CA PHE A 73 -24.28 20.59 28.73
C PHE A 73 -23.55 21.79 29.35
N CYS A 74 -23.49 22.93 28.65
CA CYS A 74 -22.82 24.12 29.15
C CYS A 74 -23.48 24.66 30.43
N SER A 75 -24.81 24.59 30.54
CA SER A 75 -25.53 25.02 31.76
C SER A 75 -25.17 24.16 32.99
N THR A 76 -24.92 22.88 32.78
CA THR A 76 -24.64 21.90 33.84
C THR A 76 -23.16 21.90 34.23
N PHE A 77 -22.27 21.83 33.24
CA PHE A 77 -20.83 21.60 33.44
C PHE A 77 -19.96 22.85 33.25
N GLY A 78 -20.57 23.98 32.85
CA GLY A 78 -19.88 25.23 32.50
C GLY A 78 -19.47 25.28 31.03
N GLU A 79 -19.28 26.49 30.49
CA GLU A 79 -18.92 26.70 29.08
C GLU A 79 -17.54 26.11 28.72
N HIS A 80 -16.61 26.16 29.67
CA HIS A 80 -15.25 25.63 29.55
C HIS A 80 -14.97 24.47 30.49
N CYS A 81 -16.01 23.75 30.94
CA CYS A 81 -15.86 22.59 31.83
C CYS A 81 -15.30 22.91 33.24
N GLU A 82 -15.58 24.11 33.76
CA GLU A 82 -15.09 24.60 35.05
C GLU A 82 -15.69 23.85 36.26
N ARG A 83 -16.83 23.17 36.10
CA ARG A 83 -17.58 22.50 37.18
C ARG A 83 -17.43 20.98 37.14
N ILE A 84 -16.22 20.49 36.83
CA ILE A 84 -15.98 19.07 36.54
C ILE A 84 -14.98 18.46 37.52
N GLU A 85 -15.29 17.24 37.96
CA GLU A 85 -14.39 16.34 38.68
C GLU A 85 -14.19 15.04 37.89
N TRP A 86 -13.29 14.15 38.31
CA TRP A 86 -12.99 12.91 37.57
C TRP A 86 -14.18 11.95 37.43
N ASN A 87 -15.19 12.06 38.28
CA ASN A 87 -16.41 11.24 38.22
C ASN A 87 -17.19 11.34 36.88
N ILE A 88 -16.90 12.33 36.03
CA ILE A 88 -17.53 12.51 34.72
C ILE A 88 -17.28 11.37 33.73
N PHE A 89 -16.20 10.61 33.90
CA PHE A 89 -15.87 9.47 33.03
C PHE A 89 -16.69 8.22 33.36
N GLY A 90 -17.26 8.17 34.56
CA GLY A 90 -18.04 7.04 35.06
C GLY A 90 -19.33 6.81 34.27
N THR A 91 -19.84 5.57 34.31
CA THR A 91 -21.04 5.13 33.60
C THR A 91 -22.29 5.95 33.95
N ASN A 92 -22.41 6.36 35.21
CA ASN A 92 -23.52 7.13 35.75
C ASN A 92 -23.53 8.59 35.30
N SER A 93 -22.43 9.11 34.77
CA SER A 93 -22.37 10.47 34.25
C SER A 93 -22.92 10.55 32.83
N ASP A 94 -23.72 11.59 32.60
CA ASP A 94 -24.22 11.98 31.28
C ASP A 94 -23.19 12.78 30.47
N PHE A 95 -22.10 13.20 31.09
CA PHE A 95 -21.08 14.08 30.50
C PHE A 95 -20.57 13.56 29.15
N LEU A 96 -19.96 12.36 29.14
CA LEU A 96 -19.43 11.77 27.91
C LEU A 96 -20.53 11.50 26.89
N ARG A 97 -21.74 11.13 27.34
CA ARG A 97 -22.86 10.87 26.42
C ARG A 97 -23.26 12.13 25.67
N GLN A 98 -23.35 13.26 26.37
CA GLN A 98 -23.68 14.55 25.79
C GLN A 98 -22.53 15.08 24.91
N LEU A 99 -21.29 15.08 25.43
CA LEU A 99 -20.11 15.54 24.70
C LEU A 99 -19.94 14.78 23.37
N LEU A 100 -19.96 13.43 23.42
CA LEU A 100 -19.81 12.61 22.22
C LEU A 100 -20.96 12.78 21.20
N PHE A 101 -22.12 13.29 21.64
CA PHE A 101 -23.28 13.51 20.78
C PHE A 101 -23.20 14.85 20.03
N PHE A 102 -22.89 15.95 20.73
CA PHE A 102 -22.86 17.28 20.13
C PHE A 102 -21.51 17.63 19.48
N PHE A 103 -20.40 17.00 19.91
CA PHE A 103 -19.05 17.36 19.47
C PHE A 103 -18.92 17.50 17.96
N ASN A 104 -18.38 18.63 17.52
CA ASN A 104 -18.05 18.93 16.15
C ASN A 104 -16.58 19.35 16.03
N ALA A 105 -15.78 18.57 15.30
CA ALA A 105 -14.36 18.87 15.09
C ALA A 105 -14.13 20.19 14.34
N ASN A 106 -15.14 20.75 13.67
CA ASN A 106 -15.03 22.05 12.99
C ASN A 106 -15.20 23.26 13.93
N GLU A 107 -15.65 23.04 15.17
CA GLU A 107 -15.91 24.10 16.14
C GLU A 107 -14.75 24.18 17.16
N ASP A 108 -14.05 25.31 17.18
CA ASP A 108 -12.85 25.48 18.03
C ASP A 108 -13.19 25.39 19.53
N ASN A 109 -14.38 25.84 19.92
CA ASN A 109 -14.87 25.73 21.29
C ASN A 109 -15.08 24.27 21.71
N ASP A 110 -15.55 23.41 20.80
CA ASP A 110 -15.73 21.99 21.09
C ASP A 110 -14.36 21.29 21.21
N ILE A 111 -13.37 21.68 20.39
CA ILE A 111 -11.99 21.19 20.52
C ILE A 111 -11.40 21.63 21.86
N ALA A 112 -11.60 22.88 22.28
CA ALA A 112 -11.10 23.38 23.57
C ALA A 112 -11.68 22.58 24.75
N ILE A 113 -12.99 22.31 24.73
CA ILE A 113 -13.66 21.43 25.70
C ILE A 113 -13.01 20.04 25.69
N LEU A 114 -12.80 19.46 24.50
CA LEU A 114 -12.20 18.14 24.36
C LEU A 114 -10.77 18.10 24.94
N CYS A 115 -9.96 19.11 24.66
CA CYS A 115 -8.60 19.24 25.18
C CYS A 115 -8.60 19.35 26.72
N HIS A 116 -9.52 20.12 27.30
CA HIS A 116 -9.66 20.22 28.75
C HIS A 116 -9.99 18.85 29.37
N VAL A 117 -10.95 18.12 28.79
CA VAL A 117 -11.33 16.77 29.25
C VAL A 117 -10.17 15.78 29.11
N CYS A 118 -9.40 15.85 28.02
CA CYS A 118 -8.20 15.04 27.82
C CYS A 118 -7.13 15.33 28.88
N ASN A 119 -6.87 16.61 29.16
CA ASN A 119 -5.93 17.02 30.21
C ASN A 119 -6.35 16.50 31.58
N LEU A 120 -7.64 16.56 31.91
CA LEU A 120 -8.18 16.04 33.16
C LEU A 120 -7.93 14.53 33.31
N LEU A 121 -8.19 13.76 32.25
CA LEU A 121 -7.91 12.32 32.23
C LEU A 121 -6.42 12.02 32.39
N LEU A 122 -5.57 12.72 31.64
CA LEU A 122 -4.12 12.53 31.70
C LEU A 122 -3.56 12.90 33.07
N GLN A 123 -4.09 13.94 33.72
CA GLN A 123 -3.70 14.33 35.07
C GLN A 123 -4.07 13.25 36.11
N TYR A 124 -5.26 12.65 35.99
CA TYR A 124 -5.66 11.51 36.82
C TYR A 124 -4.69 10.32 36.66
N VAL A 125 -4.32 9.98 35.42
CA VAL A 125 -3.37 8.90 35.15
C VAL A 125 -1.98 9.22 35.71
N LYS A 126 -1.52 10.47 35.59
CA LYS A 126 -0.24 10.92 36.17
C LYS A 126 -0.20 10.80 37.69
N GLN A 127 -1.34 10.89 38.36
CA GLN A 127 -1.47 10.71 39.81
C GLN A 127 -1.60 9.23 40.23
N GLY A 128 -1.40 8.29 39.30
CA GLY A 128 -1.51 6.85 39.58
C GLY A 128 -2.94 6.31 39.57
N GLY A 129 -3.89 7.08 39.05
CA GLY A 129 -5.28 6.66 38.91
C GLY A 129 -5.46 5.53 37.90
N ASP A 130 -6.36 4.58 38.20
CA ASP A 130 -6.68 3.48 37.30
C ASP A 130 -7.80 3.85 36.31
N VAL A 131 -7.44 3.91 35.02
CA VAL A 131 -8.36 4.24 33.92
C VAL A 131 -9.50 3.24 33.83
N VAL A 132 -9.27 1.96 34.17
CA VAL A 132 -10.32 0.95 34.06
C VAL A 132 -11.43 1.24 35.06
N THR A 133 -11.09 1.35 36.34
CA THR A 133 -12.04 1.69 37.41
C THR A 133 -12.71 3.06 37.21
N LEU A 134 -11.99 4.05 36.67
CA LEU A 134 -12.56 5.36 36.35
C LEU A 134 -13.76 5.27 35.39
N PHE A 135 -13.64 4.44 34.35
CA PHE A 135 -14.70 4.28 33.34
C PHE A 135 -15.75 3.24 33.73
N THR A 136 -15.40 2.19 34.47
CA THR A 136 -16.33 1.10 34.82
C THR A 136 -17.04 1.28 36.17
N GLY A 137 -16.48 2.09 37.07
CA GLY A 137 -16.87 2.13 38.48
C GLY A 137 -16.43 0.89 39.26
N VAL A 138 -16.78 0.86 40.55
CA VAL A 138 -16.34 -0.15 41.55
C VAL A 138 -16.94 -1.55 41.31
N ASN A 139 -18.08 -1.67 40.60
CA ASN A 139 -18.83 -2.93 40.42
C ASN A 139 -18.64 -3.55 39.01
N GLY A 140 -17.38 -3.71 38.58
CA GLY A 140 -16.94 -3.86 37.18
C GLY A 140 -17.22 -5.16 36.42
N SER A 141 -18.34 -5.89 36.62
CA SER A 141 -18.58 -7.14 35.88
C SER A 141 -19.57 -7.05 34.70
N SER A 142 -20.49 -6.09 34.64
CA SER A 142 -21.63 -6.15 33.70
C SER A 142 -21.80 -4.98 32.70
N LEU A 143 -20.92 -3.98 32.66
CA LEU A 143 -21.09 -2.76 31.83
C LEU A 143 -20.09 -2.57 30.68
N GLN A 144 -19.45 -3.66 30.22
CA GLN A 144 -18.45 -3.60 29.15
C GLN A 144 -18.91 -2.97 27.81
N PRO A 145 -20.16 -3.15 27.30
CA PRO A 145 -20.56 -2.59 26.00
C PRO A 145 -20.66 -1.06 25.97
N LEU A 146 -21.23 -0.46 27.01
CA LEU A 146 -21.39 0.99 27.10
C LEU A 146 -20.03 1.67 27.24
N VAL A 147 -19.17 1.15 28.13
CA VAL A 147 -17.82 1.68 28.34
C VAL A 147 -17.01 1.59 27.05
N ALA A 148 -16.99 0.43 26.40
CA ALA A 148 -16.30 0.27 25.11
C ALA A 148 -16.88 1.23 24.04
N HIS A 149 -18.19 1.49 24.03
CA HIS A 149 -18.80 2.47 23.13
C HIS A 149 -18.35 3.91 23.43
N ARG A 150 -18.31 4.32 24.70
CA ARG A 150 -17.83 5.65 25.10
C ARG A 150 -16.35 5.81 24.76
N VAL A 151 -15.49 4.86 25.16
CA VAL A 151 -14.04 4.90 24.91
C VAL A 151 -13.72 4.93 23.42
N LYS A 152 -14.34 4.07 22.60
CA LYS A 152 -14.05 4.04 21.16
C LYS A 152 -14.47 5.32 20.43
N LYS A 153 -15.57 5.95 20.87
CA LYS A 153 -16.03 7.24 20.36
C LYS A 153 -15.13 8.38 20.82
N PHE A 154 -14.72 8.34 22.09
CA PHE A 154 -13.80 9.33 22.67
C PHE A 154 -12.45 9.32 21.94
N ALA A 155 -11.82 8.16 21.80
CA ALA A 155 -10.58 8.02 21.04
C ALA A 155 -10.73 8.51 19.58
N LEU A 156 -11.87 8.22 18.93
CA LEU A 156 -12.11 8.66 17.55
C LEU A 156 -12.20 10.19 17.45
N ILE A 157 -12.95 10.86 18.33
CA ILE A 157 -13.10 12.32 18.25
C ILE A 157 -11.79 13.05 18.55
N CYS A 158 -10.92 12.48 19.41
CA CYS A 158 -9.58 13.02 19.63
C CYS A 158 -8.74 12.99 18.34
N VAL A 159 -8.72 11.88 17.61
CA VAL A 159 -7.98 11.82 16.33
C VAL A 159 -8.64 12.69 15.26
N GLN A 160 -9.97 12.82 15.24
CA GLN A 160 -10.68 13.71 14.32
C GLN A 160 -10.37 15.19 14.58
N ALA A 161 -10.27 15.61 15.85
CA ALA A 161 -9.87 16.97 16.22
C ALA A 161 -8.45 17.27 15.73
N VAL A 162 -7.51 16.34 15.96
CA VAL A 162 -6.13 16.45 15.44
C VAL A 162 -6.10 16.53 13.93
N TYR A 163 -6.88 15.69 13.25
CA TYR A 163 -6.98 15.74 11.80
C TYR A 163 -7.52 17.09 11.33
N GLN A 164 -8.57 17.63 11.95
CA GLN A 164 -9.16 18.90 11.51
C GLN A 164 -8.19 20.08 11.69
N LYS A 165 -7.44 20.12 12.80
CA LYS A 165 -6.45 21.16 13.12
C LYS A 165 -5.03 20.87 12.62
N ARG A 166 -4.85 19.86 11.76
CA ARG A 166 -3.54 19.38 11.31
C ARG A 166 -2.66 20.47 10.66
N HIS A 167 -3.27 21.39 9.92
CA HIS A 167 -2.55 22.50 9.26
C HIS A 167 -2.17 23.59 10.25
N ASP A 168 -2.97 23.81 11.30
CA ASP A 168 -2.74 24.81 12.33
C ASP A 168 -1.65 24.35 13.31
N TRP A 169 -1.62 23.05 13.65
CA TRP A 169 -0.66 22.49 14.61
C TRP A 169 0.68 22.12 13.99
N GLY A 170 0.75 21.83 12.68
CA GLY A 170 2.01 21.70 11.95
C GLY A 170 3.08 20.85 12.66
N SER A 171 4.21 21.47 13.03
CA SER A 171 5.33 20.81 13.72
C SER A 171 5.03 20.33 15.15
N GLN A 172 3.99 20.87 15.81
CA GLN A 172 3.55 20.45 17.13
C GLN A 172 3.01 19.02 17.17
N LEU A 173 2.76 18.40 16.01
CA LEU A 173 2.31 17.01 15.90
C LEU A 173 3.45 15.99 16.09
N LEU A 174 4.71 16.46 16.01
CA LEU A 174 5.91 15.63 16.15
C LEU A 174 6.63 15.84 17.47
N THR A 175 6.02 16.53 18.43
CA THR A 175 6.56 16.76 19.77
C THR A 175 6.61 15.49 20.60
N THR A 176 7.56 15.46 21.53
CA THR A 176 7.77 14.36 22.46
C THR A 176 6.82 14.49 23.67
N PRO A 177 6.44 13.36 24.29
CA PRO A 177 5.60 13.36 25.48
C PRO A 177 6.20 14.21 26.60
N GLY A 178 5.36 14.86 27.39
CA GLY A 178 5.77 15.60 28.59
C GLY A 178 6.34 17.00 28.36
N THR A 179 6.44 17.47 27.11
CA THR A 179 6.54 18.91 26.82
C THR A 179 5.18 19.57 27.10
N THR A 180 5.14 20.90 27.29
CA THR A 180 3.98 21.73 27.71
C THR A 180 2.60 21.27 27.18
N SER A 181 1.49 21.66 27.85
CA SER A 181 0.11 21.25 27.52
C SER A 181 -0.36 21.73 26.13
N VAL A 182 0.21 21.17 25.09
CA VAL A 182 -0.13 21.46 23.70
C VAL A 182 -1.38 20.65 23.36
N PRO A 183 -2.43 21.28 22.80
CA PRO A 183 -3.68 20.61 22.44
C PRO A 183 -3.50 19.31 21.63
N SER A 184 -2.60 19.31 20.64
CA SER A 184 -2.30 18.13 19.81
C SER A 184 -1.74 16.96 20.62
N VAL A 185 -0.83 17.25 21.55
CA VAL A 185 -0.17 16.28 22.43
C VAL A 185 -1.19 15.67 23.37
N SER A 186 -1.96 16.50 24.07
CA SER A 186 -2.98 16.02 25.02
C SER A 186 -4.01 15.09 24.38
N LEU A 187 -4.45 15.42 23.15
CA LEU A 187 -5.39 14.58 22.40
C LEU A 187 -4.77 13.24 22.02
N LEU A 188 -3.55 13.23 21.50
CA LEU A 188 -2.87 12.00 21.07
C LEU A 188 -2.41 11.14 22.26
N GLU A 189 -1.92 11.74 23.35
CA GLU A 189 -1.58 11.02 24.59
C GLU A 189 -2.82 10.36 25.18
N THR A 190 -3.96 11.05 25.15
CA THR A 190 -5.25 10.47 25.56
C THR A 190 -5.63 9.29 24.70
N VAL A 191 -5.47 9.38 23.37
CA VAL A 191 -5.70 8.23 22.48
C VAL A 191 -4.79 7.07 22.85
N GLY A 192 -3.49 7.31 23.01
CA GLY A 192 -2.49 6.31 23.40
C GLY A 192 -2.83 5.63 24.73
N CYS A 193 -3.28 6.41 25.71
CA CYS A 193 -3.79 5.93 26.99
C CYS A 193 -4.98 4.99 26.79
N LEU A 194 -6.02 5.43 26.06
CA LEU A 194 -7.26 4.65 25.88
C LEU A 194 -7.08 3.36 25.07
N ILE A 195 -6.08 3.32 24.18
CA ILE A 195 -5.71 2.14 23.38
C ILE A 195 -4.55 1.35 23.98
N ASN A 196 -4.30 1.45 25.29
CA ASN A 196 -3.30 0.61 25.93
C ASN A 196 -3.61 -0.88 25.71
N PRO A 197 -2.67 -1.70 25.22
CA PRO A 197 -2.88 -3.14 24.97
C PRO A 197 -3.28 -3.93 26.23
N LYS A 198 -2.97 -3.43 27.42
CA LYS A 198 -3.34 -4.05 28.70
C LYS A 198 -4.85 -3.99 29.00
N PHE A 199 -5.62 -3.14 28.31
CA PHE A 199 -7.03 -2.97 28.58
C PHE A 199 -7.91 -3.97 27.84
N LEU A 200 -8.93 -4.50 28.53
CA LEU A 200 -9.89 -5.49 27.99
C LEU A 200 -10.68 -4.97 26.77
N TRP A 201 -10.88 -3.65 26.65
CA TRP A 201 -11.58 -3.05 25.52
C TRP A 201 -10.67 -2.73 24.32
N ASN A 202 -9.34 -2.87 24.45
CA ASN A 202 -8.37 -2.46 23.44
C ASN A 202 -8.76 -2.93 22.03
N CYS A 203 -9.04 -4.22 21.88
CA CYS A 203 -9.39 -4.82 20.60
C CYS A 203 -10.67 -4.22 19.98
N LYS A 204 -11.71 -3.99 20.80
CA LYS A 204 -12.96 -3.36 20.35
C LYS A 204 -12.75 -1.90 19.93
N VAL A 205 -11.87 -1.19 20.63
CA VAL A 205 -11.55 0.22 20.35
C VAL A 205 -10.72 0.32 19.07
N VAL A 206 -9.60 -0.40 18.96
CA VAL A 206 -8.73 -0.38 17.77
C VAL A 206 -9.49 -0.87 16.53
N GLY A 207 -10.23 -1.97 16.65
CA GLY A 207 -11.07 -2.47 15.56
C GLY A 207 -12.12 -1.44 15.10
N TYR A 208 -12.72 -0.68 16.02
CA TYR A 208 -13.63 0.41 15.66
C TYR A 208 -12.93 1.59 14.98
N LEU A 209 -11.73 1.96 15.44
CA LEU A 209 -10.92 3.01 14.78
C LEU A 209 -10.57 2.59 13.34
N GLN A 210 -10.14 1.35 13.15
CA GLN A 210 -9.85 0.80 11.83
C GLN A 210 -11.08 0.83 10.90
N GLN A 211 -12.26 0.42 11.39
CA GLN A 211 -13.53 0.56 10.64
C GLN A 211 -13.87 2.01 10.26
N ARG A 212 -13.41 2.98 11.06
CA ARG A 212 -13.59 4.41 10.84
C ARG A 212 -12.43 5.04 10.07
N LYS A 213 -11.67 4.24 9.31
CA LYS A 213 -10.62 4.67 8.38
C LYS A 213 -9.50 5.46 9.07
N ILE A 214 -9.11 5.04 10.27
CA ILE A 214 -8.12 5.75 11.08
C ILE A 214 -6.80 6.02 10.35
N TYR A 215 -6.32 5.07 9.52
CA TYR A 215 -5.09 5.25 8.74
C TYR A 215 -5.22 6.34 7.67
N CYS A 216 -6.41 6.59 7.14
CA CYS A 216 -6.67 7.72 6.24
C CYS A 216 -6.53 9.07 6.98
N LEU A 217 -6.98 9.13 8.24
CA LEU A 217 -6.80 10.30 9.08
C LEU A 217 -5.33 10.52 9.41
N PHE A 218 -4.62 9.46 9.84
CA PHE A 218 -3.18 9.54 10.11
C PHE A 218 -2.38 9.93 8.88
N ARG A 219 -2.71 9.38 7.70
CA ARG A 219 -2.08 9.78 6.44
C ARG A 219 -2.21 11.29 6.21
N GLY A 220 -3.41 11.85 6.37
CA GLY A 220 -3.59 13.29 6.21
C GLY A 220 -2.83 14.13 7.25
N ILE A 221 -2.75 13.66 8.50
CA ILE A 221 -1.96 14.31 9.56
C ILE A 221 -0.47 14.30 9.23
N ILE A 222 0.09 13.15 8.81
CA ILE A 222 1.52 13.00 8.51
C ILE A 222 1.90 13.84 7.27
N VAL A 223 1.07 13.82 6.24
CA VAL A 223 1.31 14.56 4.99
C VAL A 223 1.26 16.07 5.22
N SER A 224 0.45 16.57 6.15
CA SER A 224 0.41 18.01 6.47
C SER A 224 1.64 18.52 7.19
N VAL A 225 2.49 17.66 7.75
CA VAL A 225 3.72 18.10 8.42
C VAL A 225 4.84 18.32 7.38
N PRO A 226 5.45 19.52 7.32
CA PRO A 226 6.54 19.79 6.37
C PRO A 226 7.76 18.91 6.62
N GLN A 227 8.43 18.45 5.55
CA GLN A 227 9.60 17.57 5.64
C GLN A 227 10.80 18.22 6.35
N ASN A 228 11.00 19.52 6.14
CA ASN A 228 12.18 20.26 6.59
C ASN A 228 12.27 20.41 8.12
N VAL A 229 11.19 20.10 8.86
CA VAL A 229 11.09 20.28 10.32
C VAL A 229 11.96 19.28 11.10
N ARG A 230 12.44 18.19 10.47
CA ARG A 230 13.21 17.13 11.17
C ARG A 230 14.69 17.00 10.79
N ASN A 231 15.21 17.82 9.89
CA ASN A 231 16.65 17.82 9.57
C ASN A 231 17.53 18.42 10.69
N SER A 232 16.96 18.86 11.82
CA SER A 232 17.67 19.59 12.88
C SER A 232 17.71 18.92 14.27
N GLY A 233 17.26 17.66 14.43
CA GLY A 233 17.28 17.03 15.76
C GLY A 233 17.32 15.50 15.77
N HIS A 234 18.38 14.95 16.34
CA HIS A 234 18.40 13.58 16.86
C HIS A 234 17.39 13.45 18.01
N PHE A 235 16.14 13.10 17.71
CA PHE A 235 15.17 12.74 18.74
C PHE A 235 15.17 11.23 18.95
N ASP A 236 15.86 10.78 19.99
CA ASP A 236 15.88 9.37 20.39
C ASP A 236 14.52 8.88 20.91
N SER A 237 13.62 9.80 21.29
CA SER A 237 12.29 9.51 21.80
C SER A 237 11.19 9.60 20.72
N ALA A 238 10.22 8.67 20.80
CA ALA A 238 9.07 8.65 19.89
C ALA A 238 8.13 9.81 20.14
N SER A 239 7.73 10.51 19.07
CA SER A 239 6.65 11.51 19.13
C SER A 239 5.35 10.83 19.55
N VAL A 240 4.43 11.61 20.12
CA VAL A 240 3.15 11.07 20.60
C VAL A 240 2.33 10.48 19.43
N LEU A 241 2.42 11.10 18.24
CA LEU A 241 1.81 10.57 17.01
C LEU A 241 2.42 9.21 16.64
N GLU A 242 3.74 9.06 16.70
CA GLU A 242 4.41 7.77 16.44
C GLU A 242 3.99 6.73 17.46
N GLN A 243 3.87 7.08 18.75
CA GLN A 243 3.42 6.16 19.80
C GLN A 243 2.02 5.62 19.54
N VAL A 244 1.07 6.51 19.21
CA VAL A 244 -0.30 6.10 18.87
C VAL A 244 -0.30 5.20 17.64
N LEU A 245 0.45 5.57 16.59
CA LEU A 245 0.58 4.76 15.38
C LEU A 245 1.15 3.37 15.66
N MET A 246 2.19 3.28 16.49
CA MET A 246 2.78 2.01 16.90
C MET A 246 1.75 1.14 17.62
N LEU A 247 0.96 1.70 18.54
CA LEU A 247 -0.09 0.96 19.26
C LEU A 247 -1.21 0.46 18.32
N VAL A 248 -1.67 1.30 17.39
CA VAL A 248 -2.71 0.90 16.43
C VAL A 248 -2.17 -0.13 15.41
N ALA A 249 -0.96 0.08 14.89
CA ALA A 249 -0.35 -0.82 13.91
C ALA A 249 0.05 -2.18 14.49
N SER A 250 0.47 -2.22 15.76
CA SER A 250 0.84 -3.47 16.45
C SER A 250 -0.34 -4.34 16.86
N HIS A 251 -1.57 -3.84 16.74
CA HIS A 251 -2.76 -4.64 17.09
C HIS A 251 -2.97 -5.84 16.15
N VAL A 252 -2.31 -5.86 15.01
CA VAL A 252 -2.36 -6.95 14.05
C VAL A 252 -1.49 -8.12 14.52
N GLY A 253 -2.01 -9.35 14.46
CA GLY A 253 -1.30 -10.57 14.85
C GLY A 253 -1.52 -11.04 16.29
N HIS A 254 -2.21 -10.26 17.13
CA HIS A 254 -2.64 -10.70 18.46
C HIS A 254 -3.86 -11.62 18.34
N HIS A 255 -3.65 -12.91 18.10
CA HIS A 255 -4.74 -13.89 18.13
C HIS A 255 -5.04 -14.32 19.58
N PRO A 256 -6.31 -14.34 20.00
CA PRO A 256 -7.52 -14.02 19.24
C PRO A 256 -7.89 -12.51 19.28
N CYS A 257 -7.93 -11.82 18.13
CA CYS A 257 -8.52 -10.47 18.00
C CYS A 257 -9.92 -10.57 17.39
N CYS A 258 -10.85 -9.78 17.93
CA CYS A 258 -12.24 -9.69 17.47
C CYS A 258 -12.45 -8.63 16.37
N CYS A 259 -11.36 -8.19 15.73
CA CYS A 259 -11.37 -7.12 14.75
C CYS A 259 -11.97 -7.63 13.44
N LEU A 260 -12.91 -6.87 12.85
CA LEU A 260 -13.43 -7.18 11.53
C LEU A 260 -12.36 -6.94 10.46
N LYS A 261 -12.43 -7.70 9.35
CA LYS A 261 -11.59 -7.44 8.17
C LYS A 261 -11.83 -6.02 7.67
N VAL A 262 -10.76 -5.22 7.64
CA VAL A 262 -10.76 -3.85 7.13
C VAL A 262 -10.65 -3.92 5.61
N ASP A 263 -11.42 -3.10 4.90
CA ASP A 263 -11.26 -2.93 3.45
C ASP A 263 -9.80 -2.53 3.16
N PRO A 264 -9.09 -3.27 2.27
CA PRO A 264 -7.68 -3.03 1.96
C PRO A 264 -7.34 -1.58 1.64
N ARG A 265 -8.27 -0.83 1.02
CA ARG A 265 -8.08 0.60 0.71
C ARG A 265 -7.76 1.44 1.93
N TRP A 266 -8.28 1.08 3.10
CA TRP A 266 -8.10 1.81 4.36
C TRP A 266 -7.10 1.15 5.29
N SER A 267 -6.35 0.16 4.80
CA SER A 267 -5.31 -0.53 5.56
C SER A 267 -4.08 0.34 5.82
N PHE A 268 -3.27 -0.07 6.79
CA PHE A 268 -1.93 0.50 7.01
C PHE A 268 -1.11 0.46 5.71
N SER A 269 -1.11 -0.69 5.04
CA SER A 269 -0.30 -0.93 3.85
C SER A 269 -0.63 0.05 2.72
N SER A 270 -1.91 0.29 2.44
CA SER A 270 -2.30 1.21 1.36
C SER A 270 -2.18 2.68 1.76
N GLN A 271 -2.45 3.03 3.02
CA GLN A 271 -2.51 4.43 3.45
C GLN A 271 -1.16 4.99 3.91
N LEU A 272 -0.37 4.23 4.67
CA LEU A 272 0.85 4.73 5.29
C LEU A 272 2.09 4.44 4.45
N LEU A 273 2.22 3.24 3.86
CA LEU A 273 3.38 2.94 3.00
C LEU A 273 3.35 3.74 1.68
N SER A 274 2.20 4.34 1.31
CA SER A 274 2.12 5.26 0.17
C SER A 274 2.59 6.69 0.50
N ILE A 275 3.07 6.97 1.71
CA ILE A 275 3.57 8.30 2.10
C ILE A 275 5.05 8.40 1.73
N PRO A 276 5.48 9.43 0.98
CA PRO A 276 6.87 9.58 0.58
C PRO A 276 7.76 9.78 1.82
N PHE A 277 8.90 9.08 1.84
CA PHE A 277 9.90 9.11 2.90
C PHE A 277 9.33 8.78 4.30
N LEU A 278 8.40 7.83 4.39
CA LEU A 278 7.69 7.48 5.63
C LEU A 278 8.65 7.24 6.80
N TRP A 279 9.71 6.47 6.57
CA TRP A 279 10.66 6.07 7.61
C TRP A 279 11.55 7.21 8.09
N HIS A 280 11.78 8.20 7.23
CA HIS A 280 12.46 9.44 7.59
C HIS A 280 11.52 10.36 8.39
N ARG A 281 10.24 10.37 8.01
CA ARG A 281 9.19 11.11 8.73
C ARG A 281 8.87 10.51 10.10
N LEU A 282 9.00 9.20 10.28
CA LEU A 282 8.63 8.47 11.52
C LEU A 282 9.68 7.38 11.88
N PRO A 283 10.87 7.76 12.37
CA PRO A 283 11.98 6.84 12.58
C PRO A 283 11.81 5.87 13.75
N GLN A 284 10.95 6.15 14.73
CA GLN A 284 10.70 5.17 15.81
C GLN A 284 9.64 4.14 15.39
N LEU A 285 8.68 4.54 14.55
CA LEU A 285 7.77 3.60 13.88
C LEU A 285 8.57 2.58 13.05
N LYS A 286 9.63 3.02 12.36
CA LYS A 286 10.56 2.16 11.63
C LYS A 286 11.17 1.07 12.53
N LYS A 287 11.61 1.41 13.74
CA LYS A 287 12.18 0.42 14.70
C LYS A 287 11.16 -0.64 15.10
N VAL A 288 9.93 -0.24 15.43
CA VAL A 288 8.86 -1.17 15.84
C VAL A 288 8.37 -2.03 14.68
N PHE A 289 8.33 -1.47 13.47
CA PHE A 289 7.98 -2.21 12.25
C PHE A 289 8.94 -3.37 11.99
N SER A 290 10.23 -3.20 12.32
CA SER A 290 11.27 -4.23 12.16
C SER A 290 11.20 -5.36 13.20
N VAL A 291 10.91 -5.05 14.47
CA VAL A 291 11.04 -6.02 15.58
C VAL A 291 9.79 -6.88 15.79
N ASN A 292 8.59 -6.34 15.54
CA ASN A 292 7.34 -6.97 15.99
C ASN A 292 6.65 -7.87 14.94
N GLY A 293 7.36 -8.28 13.88
CA GLY A 293 6.76 -9.10 12.79
C GLY A 293 5.68 -8.39 11.97
N LEU A 294 5.46 -7.08 12.20
CA LEU A 294 4.48 -6.26 11.50
C LEU A 294 4.83 -6.14 10.02
N ASN A 295 6.13 -6.08 9.72
CA ASN A 295 6.68 -6.14 8.37
C ASN A 295 6.11 -7.31 7.55
N LYS A 296 6.19 -8.54 8.08
CA LYS A 296 5.69 -9.75 7.42
C LYS A 296 4.22 -9.62 7.11
N TYR A 297 3.40 -9.21 8.09
CA TYR A 297 1.96 -9.06 7.87
C TYR A 297 1.63 -8.01 6.79
N TYR A 298 2.20 -6.80 6.91
CA TYR A 298 1.80 -5.68 6.05
C TYR A 298 2.35 -5.81 4.63
N ILE A 299 3.54 -6.41 4.46
CA ILE A 299 4.10 -6.70 3.14
C ILE A 299 3.33 -7.85 2.49
N HIS A 300 3.02 -8.91 3.25
CA HIS A 300 2.17 -10.00 2.75
C HIS A 300 0.79 -9.50 2.32
N GLN A 301 0.20 -8.57 3.07
CA GLN A 301 -1.05 -7.91 2.69
C GLN A 301 -0.93 -7.20 1.34
N ILE A 302 0.20 -6.52 1.04
CA ILE A 302 0.42 -5.89 -0.27
C ILE A 302 0.60 -6.94 -1.36
N ALA A 303 1.41 -7.97 -1.09
CA ALA A 303 1.65 -9.05 -2.05
C ALA A 303 0.34 -9.72 -2.50
N CYS A 304 -0.61 -9.91 -1.57
CA CYS A 304 -1.95 -10.45 -1.85
C CYS A 304 -2.86 -9.53 -2.68
N LEU A 305 -2.54 -8.23 -2.79
CA LEU A 305 -3.32 -7.26 -3.57
C LEU A 305 -2.83 -7.10 -5.01
N LEU A 306 -1.68 -7.69 -5.35
CA LEU A 306 -1.14 -7.65 -6.72
C LEU A 306 -1.96 -8.55 -7.66
N PRO A 307 -2.19 -8.14 -8.93
CA PRO A 307 -1.70 -6.91 -9.57
C PRO A 307 -2.59 -5.67 -9.33
N SER A 308 -3.76 -5.81 -8.71
CA SER A 308 -4.76 -4.76 -8.49
C SER A 308 -4.39 -3.68 -7.45
N LEU A 309 -3.13 -3.61 -7.02
CA LEU A 309 -2.71 -2.70 -5.95
C LEU A 309 -2.99 -1.23 -6.29
N VAL A 310 -2.83 -0.83 -7.54
CA VAL A 310 -3.09 0.54 -8.01
C VAL A 310 -4.54 0.97 -7.75
N ASP A 311 -5.50 0.05 -7.90
CA ASP A 311 -6.93 0.32 -7.65
C ASP A 311 -7.30 0.48 -6.17
N VAL A 312 -6.36 0.11 -5.28
CA VAL A 312 -6.53 0.09 -3.83
C VAL A 312 -5.80 1.27 -3.17
N LEU A 313 -4.78 1.82 -3.82
CA LEU A 313 -4.01 2.95 -3.30
C LEU A 313 -4.87 4.22 -3.20
N PRO A 314 -4.62 5.07 -2.17
CA PRO A 314 -5.23 6.39 -2.09
C PRO A 314 -4.74 7.29 -3.23
N ASN A 315 -5.47 8.38 -3.47
CA ASN A 315 -5.05 9.42 -4.40
C ASN A 315 -3.62 9.89 -4.11
N ASP A 316 -2.86 10.08 -5.19
CA ASP A 316 -1.48 10.56 -5.12
C ASP A 316 -1.40 11.89 -4.38
N ILE A 317 -0.32 12.06 -3.61
CA ILE A 317 -0.09 13.30 -2.84
C ILE A 317 0.25 14.44 -3.80
N SER A 318 1.07 14.15 -4.81
CA SER A 318 1.32 15.01 -5.95
C SER A 318 1.67 14.15 -7.17
N ALA A 319 1.61 14.73 -8.36
CA ALA A 319 1.98 14.04 -9.60
C ALA A 319 3.42 13.49 -9.58
N ASN A 320 4.33 14.13 -8.83
CA ASN A 320 5.73 13.72 -8.71
C ASN A 320 5.95 12.65 -7.63
N HIS A 321 4.94 12.36 -6.80
CA HIS A 321 4.97 11.35 -5.74
C HIS A 321 3.82 10.34 -5.92
N PRO A 322 3.83 9.56 -7.01
CA PRO A 322 2.79 8.57 -7.23
C PRO A 322 2.83 7.51 -6.12
N GLY A 323 1.66 7.09 -5.65
CA GLY A 323 1.53 6.22 -4.48
C GLY A 323 2.27 4.89 -4.62
N TYR A 324 2.31 4.33 -5.83
CA TYR A 324 3.00 3.07 -6.13
C TYR A 324 4.53 3.21 -5.96
N ALA A 325 5.12 4.35 -6.37
CA ALA A 325 6.54 4.60 -6.22
C ALA A 325 6.91 4.87 -4.75
N CYS A 326 6.04 5.56 -4.01
CA CYS A 326 6.20 5.74 -2.56
C CYS A 326 6.18 4.39 -1.81
N VAL A 327 5.26 3.48 -2.17
CA VAL A 327 5.22 2.11 -1.61
C VAL A 327 6.51 1.37 -1.95
N LEU A 328 6.96 1.42 -3.21
CA LEU A 328 8.21 0.78 -3.62
C LEU A 328 9.40 1.29 -2.80
N ALA A 329 9.55 2.60 -2.68
CA ALA A 329 10.65 3.21 -1.94
C ALA A 329 10.64 2.78 -0.46
N ASN A 330 9.48 2.83 0.20
CA ASN A 330 9.37 2.45 1.60
C ASN A 330 9.55 0.93 1.82
N VAL A 331 9.09 0.09 0.91
CA VAL A 331 9.28 -1.38 0.99
C VAL A 331 10.74 -1.74 0.76
N LEU A 332 11.41 -1.14 -0.23
CA LEU A 332 12.83 -1.37 -0.49
C LEU A 332 13.70 -0.93 0.69
N GLU A 333 13.43 0.25 1.25
CA GLU A 333 14.16 0.72 2.44
C GLU A 333 13.98 -0.26 3.61
N ALA A 334 12.75 -0.76 3.80
CA ALA A 334 12.44 -1.74 4.85
C ALA A 334 13.08 -3.12 4.62
N ALA A 335 13.17 -3.54 3.36
CA ALA A 335 13.63 -4.88 2.99
C ALA A 335 15.04 -5.19 3.53
N THR A 336 15.96 -4.23 3.48
CA THR A 336 17.34 -4.43 3.97
C THR A 336 17.36 -4.82 5.45
N TRP A 337 16.47 -4.26 6.27
CA TRP A 337 16.40 -4.60 7.70
C TRP A 337 15.67 -5.91 7.92
N ILE A 338 14.58 -6.15 7.20
CA ILE A 338 13.76 -7.37 7.32
C ILE A 338 14.59 -8.61 6.99
N LEU A 339 15.37 -8.55 5.91
CA LEU A 339 16.16 -9.67 5.42
C LEU A 339 17.48 -9.86 6.18
N SER A 340 17.87 -8.89 7.02
CA SER A 340 19.01 -9.04 7.92
C SER A 340 18.72 -10.04 9.06
N ASP A 341 17.45 -10.24 9.43
CA ASP A 341 17.04 -11.25 10.41
C ASP A 341 16.77 -12.60 9.72
N ALA A 342 17.64 -13.56 9.99
CA ALA A 342 17.55 -14.91 9.45
C ALA A 342 16.21 -15.62 9.71
N LYS A 343 15.48 -15.28 10.79
CA LYS A 343 14.20 -15.91 11.13
C LYS A 343 13.05 -15.41 10.25
N LEU A 344 13.12 -14.16 9.81
CA LEU A 344 12.06 -13.51 9.02
C LEU A 344 12.33 -13.56 7.51
N ALA A 345 13.58 -13.84 7.13
CA ALA A 345 14.08 -13.71 5.76
C ALA A 345 13.39 -14.63 4.73
N SER A 346 13.21 -15.92 5.03
CA SER A 346 12.65 -16.92 4.09
C SER A 346 11.26 -16.53 3.58
N ASP A 347 10.31 -16.35 4.50
CA ASP A 347 8.91 -16.13 4.14
C ASP A 347 8.68 -14.72 3.59
N SER A 348 9.43 -13.73 4.08
CA SER A 348 9.25 -12.34 3.69
C SER A 348 9.95 -12.00 2.37
N ALA A 349 11.02 -12.72 1.99
CA ALA A 349 11.77 -12.45 0.77
C ALA A 349 10.90 -12.62 -0.49
N ALA A 350 10.06 -13.66 -0.53
CA ALA A 350 9.17 -13.90 -1.67
C ALA A 350 8.15 -12.77 -1.83
N ASP A 351 7.52 -12.34 -0.74
CA ASP A 351 6.55 -11.23 -0.75
C ASP A 351 7.22 -9.90 -1.12
N ILE A 352 8.40 -9.59 -0.54
CA ILE A 352 9.19 -8.40 -0.89
C ILE A 352 9.51 -8.39 -2.38
N ILE A 353 10.02 -9.50 -2.92
CA ILE A 353 10.38 -9.60 -4.34
C ILE A 353 9.15 -9.44 -5.21
N ALA A 354 8.02 -10.08 -4.89
CA ALA A 354 6.80 -9.95 -5.66
C ALA A 354 6.32 -8.49 -5.73
N VAL A 355 6.29 -7.80 -4.58
CA VAL A 355 5.91 -6.39 -4.48
C VAL A 355 6.88 -5.50 -5.25
N CYS A 356 8.18 -5.63 -5.00
CA CYS A 356 9.19 -4.81 -5.66
C CYS A 356 9.22 -5.03 -7.18
N THR A 357 9.11 -6.28 -7.65
CA THR A 357 9.11 -6.61 -9.09
C THR A 357 7.91 -5.98 -9.77
N SER A 358 6.71 -6.12 -9.19
CA SER A 358 5.50 -5.55 -9.78
C SER A 358 5.53 -4.02 -9.81
N LEU A 359 6.03 -3.38 -8.76
CA LEU A 359 6.08 -1.92 -8.68
C LEU A 359 7.21 -1.33 -9.54
N LEU A 360 8.37 -1.99 -9.62
CA LEU A 360 9.46 -1.58 -10.52
C LEU A 360 9.07 -1.67 -11.99
N ASP A 361 8.23 -2.64 -12.36
CA ASP A 361 7.72 -2.77 -13.73
C ASP A 361 6.94 -1.52 -14.18
N THR A 362 6.20 -0.91 -13.24
CA THR A 362 5.43 0.32 -13.47
C THR A 362 6.27 1.61 -13.45
N LEU A 363 7.49 1.57 -12.93
CA LEU A 363 8.38 2.74 -12.85
C LEU A 363 8.96 3.07 -14.24
N PRO A 364 9.09 4.35 -14.63
CA PRO A 364 9.87 4.71 -15.82
C PRO A 364 11.35 4.28 -15.66
N ALA A 365 12.06 4.13 -16.79
CA ALA A 365 13.49 3.87 -16.76
C ALA A 365 14.24 5.11 -16.25
N VAL A 366 15.18 4.90 -15.33
CA VAL A 366 16.02 5.95 -14.76
C VAL A 366 17.22 6.18 -15.69
N THR A 367 17.23 7.33 -16.37
CA THR A 367 18.38 7.76 -17.19
C THR A 367 19.36 8.57 -16.35
N THR A 368 20.65 8.45 -16.65
CA THR A 368 21.67 9.26 -15.95
C THR A 368 21.55 10.74 -16.35
N PRO A 369 21.90 11.69 -15.45
CA PRO A 369 21.79 13.12 -15.77
C PRO A 369 22.58 13.56 -17.01
N THR A 370 23.63 12.81 -17.37
CA THR A 370 24.51 13.09 -18.49
C THR A 370 23.83 12.93 -19.86
N GLU A 371 22.77 12.11 -19.95
CA GLU A 371 22.00 11.90 -21.19
C GLU A 371 20.90 12.97 -21.41
N ARG A 372 20.69 13.89 -20.44
CA ARG A 372 19.68 14.95 -20.58
C ARG A 372 20.12 16.12 -21.44
N ALA A 373 21.38 16.14 -21.90
CA ALA A 373 21.97 17.27 -22.59
C ALA A 373 22.05 17.12 -24.12
N ASP A 374 21.96 15.91 -24.68
CA ASP A 374 22.33 15.65 -26.08
C ASP A 374 21.21 15.04 -26.96
N ASP A 375 19.98 14.88 -26.44
CA ASP A 375 18.89 14.16 -27.13
C ASP A 375 17.66 15.05 -27.43
N ASP A 376 17.90 16.24 -27.98
CA ASP A 376 16.83 17.16 -28.42
C ASP A 376 16.32 16.87 -29.86
N ASP A 377 16.87 15.86 -30.56
CA ASP A 377 16.49 15.53 -31.94
C ASP A 377 16.10 14.05 -32.14
N GLU A 378 15.04 13.58 -31.48
CA GLU A 378 14.22 12.48 -32.01
C GLU A 378 12.82 12.48 -31.38
N MET A 379 11.81 12.91 -32.13
CA MET A 379 10.40 12.90 -31.71
C MET A 379 9.83 11.47 -31.70
N PRO A 380 9.42 10.88 -30.55
CA PRO A 380 8.62 9.68 -30.53
C PRO A 380 7.13 10.06 -30.61
N MET A 381 6.44 9.51 -31.61
CA MET A 381 4.98 9.52 -31.70
C MET A 381 4.37 8.60 -30.64
N ASP A 382 4.30 9.08 -29.40
CA ASP A 382 3.25 8.74 -28.45
C ASP A 382 3.35 9.75 -27.29
N VAL A 383 2.29 10.52 -27.07
CA VAL A 383 2.17 11.46 -25.93
C VAL A 383 1.96 10.65 -24.66
N ASN A 384 2.99 9.92 -24.25
CA ASN A 384 3.06 9.28 -22.95
C ASN A 384 3.53 10.38 -21.99
N ILE A 385 2.60 10.92 -21.20
CA ILE A 385 2.90 11.93 -20.18
C ILE A 385 4.05 11.39 -19.33
N LYS A 386 5.27 11.92 -19.53
CA LYS A 386 6.45 11.56 -18.74
C LYS A 386 6.12 11.90 -17.29
N ILE A 387 5.83 10.89 -16.47
CA ILE A 387 5.69 11.05 -15.03
C ILE A 387 7.08 11.41 -14.53
N ASN A 388 7.34 12.71 -14.36
CA ASN A 388 8.59 13.17 -13.77
C ASN A 388 8.55 12.86 -12.28
N LEU A 389 9.15 11.73 -11.92
CA LEU A 389 9.35 11.32 -10.55
C LEU A 389 10.18 12.38 -9.83
N ASP A 390 9.85 12.67 -8.57
CA ASP A 390 10.66 13.54 -7.75
C ASP A 390 12.11 13.00 -7.60
N VAL A 391 13.10 13.89 -7.71
CA VAL A 391 14.53 13.51 -7.72
C VAL A 391 14.95 12.87 -6.40
N ASP A 392 14.41 13.32 -5.27
CA ASP A 392 14.73 12.76 -3.96
C ASP A 392 14.10 11.37 -3.79
N LEU A 393 12.92 11.14 -4.36
CA LEU A 393 12.24 9.84 -4.36
C LEU A 393 12.97 8.84 -5.27
N GLU A 394 13.37 9.26 -6.46
CA GLU A 394 14.21 8.46 -7.36
C GLU A 394 15.54 8.08 -6.69
N ARG A 395 16.17 9.03 -5.99
CA ARG A 395 17.37 8.80 -5.20
C ARG A 395 17.13 7.83 -4.05
N GLN A 396 15.99 7.92 -3.34
CA GLN A 396 15.63 6.96 -2.28
C GLN A 396 15.53 5.54 -2.82
N ILE A 397 14.82 5.35 -3.94
CA ILE A 397 14.66 4.03 -4.58
C ILE A 397 16.03 3.49 -5.04
N THR A 398 16.81 4.31 -5.74
CA THR A 398 18.12 3.92 -6.28
C THR A 398 19.13 3.63 -5.17
N ALA A 399 19.10 4.39 -4.07
CA ALA A 399 19.97 4.17 -2.92
C ALA A 399 19.56 2.93 -2.10
N ALA A 400 18.27 2.57 -2.09
CA ALA A 400 17.79 1.39 -1.37
C ALA A 400 18.17 0.06 -2.05
N ILE A 401 18.36 0.05 -3.37
CA ILE A 401 18.91 -1.09 -4.12
C ILE A 401 20.44 -1.09 -3.98
N ASP A 402 20.90 -1.30 -2.75
CA ASP A 402 22.32 -1.33 -2.40
C ASP A 402 22.88 -2.76 -2.35
N SER A 403 24.18 -2.85 -2.02
CA SER A 403 24.87 -4.12 -1.91
C SER A 403 24.33 -5.02 -0.81
N LYS A 404 23.86 -4.44 0.30
CA LYS A 404 23.32 -5.18 1.43
C LYS A 404 21.98 -5.79 1.07
N LEU A 405 21.07 -5.03 0.45
CA LEU A 405 19.77 -5.54 0.03
C LEU A 405 19.93 -6.73 -0.90
N LEU A 406 20.73 -6.58 -1.96
CA LEU A 406 20.94 -7.65 -2.95
C LEU A 406 21.58 -8.89 -2.31
N GLN A 407 22.58 -8.72 -1.45
CA GLN A 407 23.20 -9.82 -0.72
C GLN A 407 22.20 -10.52 0.21
N HIS A 408 21.41 -9.77 0.97
CA HIS A 408 20.40 -10.33 1.86
C HIS A 408 19.28 -11.05 1.10
N LEU A 409 18.84 -10.52 -0.05
CA LEU A 409 17.83 -11.16 -0.91
C LEU A 409 18.33 -12.49 -1.47
N VAL A 410 19.54 -12.50 -2.05
CA VAL A 410 20.15 -13.72 -2.60
C VAL A 410 20.33 -14.75 -1.49
N ASN A 411 20.87 -14.35 -0.34
CA ASN A 411 21.02 -15.25 0.81
C ASN A 411 19.67 -15.77 1.32
N ALA A 412 18.67 -14.91 1.46
CA ALA A 412 17.35 -15.31 1.97
C ALA A 412 16.65 -16.34 1.07
N LEU A 413 16.77 -16.19 -0.25
CA LEU A 413 16.15 -17.10 -1.21
C LEU A 413 16.90 -18.41 -1.37
N PHE A 414 18.23 -18.38 -1.37
CA PHE A 414 19.05 -19.57 -1.65
C PHE A 414 19.45 -20.36 -0.41
N ARG A 415 19.30 -19.80 0.79
CA ARG A 415 19.57 -20.48 2.05
C ARG A 415 18.51 -21.56 2.31
N GLY A 416 18.89 -22.82 2.07
CA GLY A 416 18.05 -23.99 2.32
C GLY A 416 17.20 -24.45 1.13
N THR A 417 17.21 -23.73 0.00
CA THR A 417 16.54 -24.12 -1.25
C THR A 417 17.48 -24.79 -2.25
N LEU A 418 18.78 -24.47 -2.21
CA LEU A 418 19.79 -25.13 -3.03
C LEU A 418 20.18 -26.48 -2.42
N SER A 419 19.98 -27.57 -3.16
CA SER A 419 20.49 -28.89 -2.76
C SER A 419 22.01 -28.86 -2.65
N THR A 420 22.57 -29.38 -1.57
CA THR A 420 24.03 -29.49 -1.37
C THR A 420 24.67 -30.58 -2.23
N ASN A 421 23.87 -31.51 -2.78
CA ASN A 421 24.38 -32.67 -3.49
C ASN A 421 24.27 -32.50 -5.01
N ASP A 422 25.41 -32.39 -5.68
CA ASP A 422 25.50 -32.36 -7.16
C ASP A 422 25.17 -33.71 -7.82
N SER A 423 24.97 -34.77 -7.03
CA SER A 423 24.71 -36.14 -7.47
C SER A 423 23.23 -36.47 -7.71
N ASP A 424 22.30 -35.59 -7.32
CA ASP A 424 20.88 -35.85 -7.48
C ASP A 424 20.45 -35.62 -8.94
N LEU A 425 20.22 -36.73 -9.66
CA LEU A 425 19.62 -36.75 -11.01
C LEU A 425 18.15 -36.29 -11.02
N SER A 426 17.54 -36.04 -9.85
CA SER A 426 16.22 -35.44 -9.75
C SER A 426 16.24 -33.97 -10.19
N GLY A 427 15.19 -33.54 -10.89
CA GLY A 427 15.03 -32.13 -11.30
C GLY A 427 14.99 -31.15 -10.11
N PRO A 428 15.02 -29.83 -10.38
CA PRO A 428 14.89 -28.80 -9.33
C PRO A 428 13.58 -28.97 -8.55
N SER A 429 13.61 -28.67 -7.25
CA SER A 429 12.39 -28.65 -6.42
C SER A 429 11.50 -27.45 -6.76
N ASP A 430 10.20 -27.52 -6.51
CA ASP A 430 9.27 -26.41 -6.76
C ASP A 430 9.67 -25.13 -6.01
N ALA A 431 10.15 -25.27 -4.78
CA ALA A 431 10.64 -24.14 -3.98
C ALA A 431 11.87 -23.47 -4.60
N GLU A 432 12.77 -24.26 -5.19
CA GLU A 432 13.96 -23.75 -5.88
C GLU A 432 13.59 -23.08 -7.22
N VAL A 433 12.66 -23.67 -7.98
CA VAL A 433 12.12 -23.08 -9.21
C VAL A 433 11.48 -21.73 -8.91
N ASP A 434 10.69 -21.65 -7.83
CA ASP A 434 10.05 -20.41 -7.39
C ASP A 434 11.09 -19.36 -6.97
N ALA A 435 12.11 -19.75 -6.19
CA ALA A 435 13.16 -18.84 -5.74
C ALA A 435 13.96 -18.27 -6.93
N VAL A 436 14.40 -19.13 -7.86
CA VAL A 436 15.13 -18.73 -9.07
C VAL A 436 14.26 -17.88 -9.98
N GLY A 437 13.00 -18.27 -10.20
CA GLY A 437 12.06 -17.49 -11.01
C GLY A 437 11.86 -16.09 -10.44
N SER A 438 11.61 -15.99 -9.13
CA SER A 438 11.38 -14.72 -8.44
C SER A 438 12.60 -13.79 -8.49
N ILE A 439 13.81 -14.28 -8.17
CA ILE A 439 15.00 -13.42 -8.23
C ILE A 439 15.35 -13.02 -9.66
N CYS A 440 15.21 -13.92 -10.63
CA CYS A 440 15.50 -13.58 -12.02
C CYS A 440 14.49 -12.57 -12.57
N ALA A 441 13.21 -12.69 -12.24
CA ALA A 441 12.21 -11.69 -12.63
C ALA A 441 12.53 -10.31 -12.03
N PHE A 442 12.83 -10.26 -10.72
CA PHE A 442 13.22 -9.03 -10.04
C PHE A 442 14.45 -8.37 -10.68
N LEU A 443 15.53 -9.14 -10.86
CA LEU A 443 16.77 -8.64 -11.45
C LEU A 443 16.58 -8.21 -12.90
N HIS A 444 15.82 -8.98 -13.69
CA HIS A 444 15.52 -8.62 -15.07
C HIS A 444 14.79 -7.27 -15.17
N VAL A 445 13.75 -7.07 -14.35
CA VAL A 445 13.01 -5.80 -14.27
C VAL A 445 13.93 -4.68 -13.78
N THR A 446 14.75 -4.94 -12.76
CA THR A 446 15.70 -3.97 -12.20
C THR A 446 16.72 -3.51 -13.25
N PHE A 447 17.30 -4.43 -14.00
CA PHE A 447 18.23 -4.15 -15.10
C PHE A 447 17.59 -3.37 -16.27
N ASN A 448 16.26 -3.42 -16.43
CA ASN A 448 15.53 -2.59 -17.40
C ASN A 448 15.12 -1.23 -16.81
N THR A 449 15.36 -1.00 -15.51
CA THR A 449 14.91 0.20 -14.80
C THR A 449 16.07 1.09 -14.40
N PHE A 450 17.22 0.52 -14.05
CA PHE A 450 18.39 1.25 -13.54
C PHE A 450 19.66 0.96 -14.36
N PRO A 451 20.67 1.85 -14.32
CA PRO A 451 21.97 1.62 -14.93
C PRO A 451 22.65 0.35 -14.40
N LEU A 452 23.15 -0.48 -15.34
CA LEU A 452 23.67 -1.82 -15.04
C LEU A 452 24.96 -1.81 -14.22
N GLU A 453 25.86 -0.86 -14.48
CA GLU A 453 27.25 -0.87 -13.98
C GLU A 453 27.35 -1.00 -12.46
N ARG A 454 26.51 -0.26 -11.73
CA ARG A 454 26.50 -0.25 -10.26
C ARG A 454 25.95 -1.56 -9.70
N ILE A 455 24.92 -2.11 -10.31
CA ILE A 455 24.22 -3.31 -9.84
C ILE A 455 25.03 -4.56 -10.16
N MET A 456 25.62 -4.62 -11.36
CA MET A 456 26.40 -5.77 -11.83
C MET A 456 27.65 -6.01 -10.98
N THR A 457 28.36 -4.95 -10.59
CA THR A 457 29.56 -5.07 -9.74
C THR A 457 29.23 -5.66 -8.38
N VAL A 458 28.09 -5.27 -7.80
CA VAL A 458 27.60 -5.82 -6.54
C VAL A 458 27.24 -7.29 -6.69
N LEU A 459 26.44 -7.63 -7.71
CA LEU A 459 25.99 -9.01 -7.93
C LEU A 459 27.16 -9.96 -8.19
N ALA A 460 28.16 -9.52 -8.96
CA ALA A 460 29.33 -10.32 -9.30
C ALA A 460 30.21 -10.64 -8.08
N TYR A 461 30.45 -9.69 -7.17
CA TYR A 461 31.44 -9.86 -6.09
C TYR A 461 30.88 -10.02 -4.68
N ARG A 462 29.67 -9.52 -4.41
CA ARG A 462 29.10 -9.49 -3.05
C ARG A 462 28.02 -10.54 -2.83
N THR A 463 27.67 -11.32 -3.86
CA THR A 463 26.58 -12.29 -3.81
C THR A 463 26.96 -13.61 -4.46
N GLU A 464 26.38 -14.72 -4.00
CA GLU A 464 26.56 -16.05 -4.58
C GLU A 464 25.59 -16.34 -5.74
N ILE A 465 25.08 -15.29 -6.41
CA ILE A 465 24.05 -15.42 -7.45
C ILE A 465 24.57 -16.20 -8.67
N VAL A 466 25.83 -16.00 -9.07
CA VAL A 466 26.41 -16.65 -10.24
C VAL A 466 26.56 -18.16 -10.02
N PRO A 467 27.21 -18.64 -8.94
CA PRO A 467 27.25 -20.08 -8.64
C PRO A 467 25.86 -20.70 -8.45
N ALA A 468 24.94 -20.00 -7.78
CA ALA A 468 23.57 -20.48 -7.55
C ALA A 468 22.80 -20.68 -8.86
N LEU A 469 22.77 -19.66 -9.73
CA LEU A 469 22.11 -19.74 -11.03
C LEU A 469 22.77 -20.78 -11.93
N TRP A 470 24.10 -20.88 -11.91
CA TRP A 470 24.82 -21.88 -12.70
C TRP A 470 24.45 -23.31 -12.27
N LYS A 471 24.45 -23.60 -10.96
CA LYS A 471 24.06 -24.91 -10.42
C LYS A 471 22.65 -25.30 -10.86
N PHE A 472 21.72 -24.36 -10.80
CA PHE A 472 20.35 -24.55 -11.29
C PHE A 472 20.30 -24.83 -12.80
N ILE A 473 20.96 -24.00 -13.62
CA ILE A 473 21.03 -24.14 -15.09
C ILE A 473 21.62 -25.50 -15.47
N LYS A 474 22.75 -25.87 -14.87
CA LYS A 474 23.47 -27.13 -15.11
C LYS A 474 22.59 -28.34 -14.78
N ARG A 475 21.88 -28.33 -13.65
CA ARG A 475 21.01 -29.45 -13.26
C ARG A 475 19.76 -29.56 -14.14
N CYS A 476 19.16 -28.43 -14.55
CA CYS A 476 18.04 -28.42 -15.50
C CYS A 476 18.45 -28.99 -16.86
N HIS A 477 19.65 -28.61 -17.33
CA HIS A 477 20.21 -29.13 -18.58
C HIS A 477 20.52 -30.62 -18.50
N ALA A 478 21.21 -31.07 -17.44
CA ALA A 478 21.57 -32.47 -17.24
C ALA A 478 20.34 -33.39 -17.13
N SER A 479 19.29 -32.94 -16.44
CA SER A 479 18.01 -33.67 -16.31
C SER A 479 17.10 -33.55 -17.55
N ARG A 480 17.47 -32.71 -18.54
CA ARG A 480 16.65 -32.35 -19.71
C ARG A 480 15.24 -31.86 -19.34
N ARG A 481 15.08 -31.29 -18.14
CA ARG A 481 13.80 -30.78 -17.63
C ARG A 481 13.97 -29.32 -17.25
N TRP A 482 13.44 -28.45 -18.10
CA TRP A 482 13.35 -27.02 -17.82
C TRP A 482 12.02 -26.70 -17.13
N PRO A 483 12.03 -25.92 -16.05
CA PRO A 483 10.81 -25.63 -15.31
C PRO A 483 9.95 -24.58 -16.01
N PHE A 484 8.66 -24.62 -15.72
CA PHE A 484 7.71 -23.58 -16.09
C PHE A 484 7.47 -22.65 -14.90
N PHE A 485 7.71 -21.35 -15.07
CA PHE A 485 7.55 -20.37 -14.00
C PHE A 485 6.10 -19.91 -13.87
N LEU A 486 5.28 -20.68 -13.15
CA LEU A 486 3.84 -20.46 -13.02
C LEU A 486 3.46 -19.04 -12.58
N LYS A 487 4.22 -18.44 -11.65
CA LYS A 487 4.00 -17.06 -11.14
C LYS A 487 4.07 -15.99 -12.23
N PHE A 488 4.76 -16.27 -13.34
CA PHE A 488 4.97 -15.32 -14.43
C PHE A 488 4.29 -15.76 -15.73
N ALA A 489 3.35 -16.72 -15.68
CA ALA A 489 2.65 -17.25 -16.85
C ALA A 489 1.96 -16.17 -17.71
N SER A 490 1.53 -15.06 -17.09
CA SER A 490 0.92 -13.92 -17.80
C SER A 490 1.92 -13.13 -18.66
N SER A 491 3.20 -13.16 -18.30
CA SER A 491 4.29 -12.41 -18.95
C SER A 491 5.20 -13.31 -19.79
N LEU A 492 5.34 -14.58 -19.38
CA LEU A 492 6.09 -15.66 -20.01
C LEU A 492 5.14 -16.84 -20.29
N PRO A 493 4.60 -16.97 -21.52
CA PRO A 493 3.75 -18.08 -21.95
C PRO A 493 4.42 -19.44 -21.73
N ALA A 494 3.61 -20.49 -21.61
CA ALA A 494 4.06 -21.87 -21.41
C ALA A 494 5.03 -22.39 -22.49
N ASP A 495 4.93 -21.85 -23.70
CA ASP A 495 5.81 -22.20 -24.82
C ASP A 495 7.20 -21.53 -24.74
N SER A 496 7.41 -20.63 -23.77
CA SER A 496 8.70 -19.98 -23.55
C SER A 496 9.69 -20.98 -22.94
N PRO A 497 10.94 -21.07 -23.45
CA PRO A 497 11.92 -21.96 -22.86
C PRO A 497 12.20 -21.61 -21.40
N GLY A 498 12.14 -22.58 -20.49
CA GLY A 498 12.38 -22.37 -19.06
C GLY A 498 13.80 -21.90 -18.70
N TRP A 499 14.75 -21.98 -19.63
CA TRP A 499 16.09 -21.41 -19.48
C TRP A 499 16.16 -19.90 -19.78
N LEU A 500 15.15 -19.35 -20.47
CA LEU A 500 15.20 -17.99 -21.04
C LEU A 500 15.39 -16.91 -19.98
N LEU A 501 14.56 -16.94 -18.93
CA LEU A 501 14.60 -15.97 -17.85
C LEU A 501 15.91 -16.06 -17.04
N PRO A 502 16.35 -17.25 -16.57
CA PRO A 502 17.66 -17.41 -15.93
C PRO A 502 18.84 -16.91 -16.78
N MET A 503 18.86 -17.23 -18.09
CA MET A 503 19.94 -16.79 -18.98
C MET A 503 19.96 -15.28 -19.21
N SER A 504 18.78 -14.64 -19.25
CA SER A 504 18.68 -13.18 -19.36
C SER A 504 19.31 -12.41 -18.19
N VAL A 505 19.53 -13.09 -17.06
CA VAL A 505 20.13 -12.53 -15.84
C VAL A 505 21.57 -13.05 -15.64
N PHE A 506 21.78 -14.36 -15.81
CA PHE A 506 23.09 -14.98 -15.64
C PHE A 506 24.13 -14.41 -16.61
N CYS A 507 23.83 -14.33 -17.91
CA CYS A 507 24.83 -13.95 -18.91
C CYS A 507 25.37 -12.52 -18.71
N PRO A 508 24.54 -11.49 -18.49
CA PRO A 508 25.05 -10.14 -18.20
C PRO A 508 25.91 -10.06 -16.94
N ILE A 509 25.51 -10.73 -15.85
CA ILE A 509 26.26 -10.71 -14.59
C ILE A 509 27.61 -11.40 -14.79
N TYR A 510 27.62 -12.58 -15.40
CA TYR A 510 28.84 -13.35 -15.57
C TYR A 510 29.81 -12.69 -16.56
N LYS A 511 29.31 -12.12 -17.65
CA LYS A 511 30.09 -11.29 -18.58
C LYS A 511 30.79 -10.14 -17.84
N HIS A 512 30.04 -9.42 -17.01
CA HIS A 512 30.60 -8.32 -16.20
C HIS A 512 31.67 -8.82 -15.23
N MET A 513 31.43 -9.95 -14.57
CA MET A 513 32.38 -10.58 -13.66
C MET A 513 33.69 -10.95 -14.38
N LEU A 514 33.61 -11.54 -15.58
CA LEU A 514 34.78 -11.88 -16.40
C LEU A 514 35.59 -10.67 -16.87
N LYS A 515 35.00 -9.47 -16.94
CA LYS A 515 35.74 -8.24 -17.27
C LYS A 515 36.60 -7.72 -16.12
N ILE A 516 36.28 -8.10 -14.89
CA ILE A 516 36.87 -7.52 -13.68
C ILE A 516 37.73 -8.54 -12.92
N ILE A 517 37.44 -9.84 -13.06
CA ILE A 517 38.20 -10.92 -12.44
C ILE A 517 39.65 -10.96 -12.94
N ASP A 518 40.57 -11.19 -12.02
CA ASP A 518 41.98 -11.38 -12.34
C ASP A 518 42.27 -12.81 -12.84
N THR A 519 43.31 -12.93 -13.66
CA THR A 519 43.81 -14.18 -14.23
C THR A 519 44.10 -15.25 -13.18
N GLY A 520 44.66 -14.90 -12.02
CA GLY A 520 44.90 -15.84 -10.92
C GLY A 520 43.59 -16.38 -10.32
N GLU A 521 42.60 -15.52 -10.09
CA GLU A 521 41.30 -15.95 -9.56
C GLU A 521 40.54 -16.85 -10.55
N PHE A 522 40.65 -16.57 -11.85
CA PHE A 522 39.99 -17.36 -12.89
C PHE A 522 40.67 -18.71 -13.15
N TYR A 523 41.99 -18.71 -13.38
CA TYR A 523 42.72 -19.92 -13.80
C TYR A 523 43.24 -20.75 -12.62
N GLU A 524 43.69 -20.12 -11.54
CA GLU A 524 44.30 -20.82 -10.40
C GLU A 524 43.27 -21.16 -9.33
N GLN A 525 42.34 -20.25 -9.03
CA GLN A 525 41.28 -20.50 -8.04
C GLN A 525 40.02 -21.13 -8.66
N GLU A 526 39.95 -21.22 -10.00
CA GLU A 526 38.79 -21.75 -10.74
C GLU A 526 37.45 -21.11 -10.29
N LYS A 527 37.47 -19.79 -10.04
CA LYS A 527 36.31 -19.03 -9.58
C LYS A 527 35.79 -18.07 -10.66
N PRO A 528 34.45 -17.87 -10.73
CA PRO A 528 33.41 -18.49 -9.89
C PRO A 528 33.02 -19.89 -10.37
N LEU A 529 33.44 -20.31 -11.57
CA LEU A 529 33.10 -21.60 -12.18
C LEU A 529 34.36 -22.39 -12.52
N SER A 530 34.32 -23.70 -12.30
CA SER A 530 35.41 -24.60 -12.68
C SER A 530 35.65 -24.65 -14.19
N LEU A 531 36.87 -24.99 -14.60
CA LEU A 531 37.21 -25.14 -16.03
C LEU A 531 36.37 -26.23 -16.71
N LYS A 532 35.96 -27.26 -15.96
CA LYS A 532 35.04 -28.30 -16.42
C LYS A 532 33.63 -27.74 -16.66
N ASP A 533 33.19 -26.84 -15.80
CA ASP A 533 31.89 -26.18 -15.91
C ASP A 533 31.87 -25.16 -17.04
N LEU A 534 32.97 -24.47 -17.33
CA LEU A 534 33.09 -23.61 -18.51
C LEU A 534 32.82 -24.35 -19.81
N LYS A 535 33.37 -25.57 -19.98
CA LYS A 535 33.08 -26.39 -21.17
C LYS A 535 31.59 -26.70 -21.30
N SER A 536 30.95 -27.01 -20.17
CA SER A 536 29.50 -27.27 -20.12
C SER A 536 28.71 -26.00 -20.43
N LEU A 537 29.15 -24.85 -19.91
CA LEU A 537 28.55 -23.55 -20.14
C LEU A 537 28.56 -23.21 -21.63
N VAL A 538 29.72 -23.29 -22.30
CA VAL A 538 29.84 -23.00 -23.74
C VAL A 538 28.89 -23.87 -24.57
N LEU A 539 28.74 -25.16 -24.21
CA LEU A 539 27.80 -26.06 -24.90
C LEU A 539 26.34 -25.61 -24.71
N ILE A 540 25.96 -25.28 -23.48
CA ILE A 540 24.61 -24.79 -23.16
C ILE A 540 24.33 -23.46 -23.87
N LEU A 541 25.29 -22.52 -23.85
CA LEU A 541 25.17 -21.21 -24.49
C LEU A 541 24.97 -21.36 -26.01
N LYS A 542 25.76 -22.21 -26.68
CA LYS A 542 25.60 -22.49 -28.12
C LYS A 542 24.24 -23.08 -28.44
N GLN A 543 23.77 -24.03 -27.64
CA GLN A 543 22.46 -24.65 -27.81
C GLN A 543 21.32 -23.65 -27.60
N ALA A 544 21.39 -22.83 -26.55
CA ALA A 544 20.40 -21.79 -26.25
C ALA A 544 20.37 -20.71 -27.34
N LEU A 545 21.53 -20.24 -27.80
CA LEU A 545 21.63 -19.26 -28.88
C LEU A 545 21.08 -19.83 -30.19
N TRP A 546 21.40 -21.09 -30.53
CA TRP A 546 20.82 -21.77 -31.70
C TRP A 546 19.30 -21.84 -31.60
N GLN A 547 18.75 -22.20 -30.44
CA GLN A 547 17.31 -22.21 -30.23
C GLN A 547 16.67 -20.82 -30.42
N LEU A 548 17.29 -19.75 -29.90
CA LEU A 548 16.78 -18.38 -30.05
C LEU A 548 16.86 -17.81 -31.46
N LEU A 549 17.84 -18.24 -32.26
CA LEU A 549 18.04 -17.73 -33.62
C LEU A 549 17.28 -18.55 -34.66
N TRP A 550 17.11 -19.85 -34.45
CA TRP A 550 16.67 -20.77 -35.51
C TRP A 550 15.43 -21.62 -35.16
N VAL A 551 15.09 -21.80 -33.89
CA VAL A 551 14.00 -22.72 -33.48
C VAL A 551 12.79 -21.97 -32.93
N ILE A 552 13.03 -20.99 -32.06
CA ILE A 552 11.97 -20.20 -31.46
C ILE A 552 11.53 -19.20 -32.52
N PRO A 553 10.24 -19.20 -32.93
CA PRO A 553 9.79 -18.29 -33.97
C PRO A 553 10.09 -16.84 -33.57
N SER A 554 10.74 -16.11 -34.48
CA SER A 554 10.75 -14.65 -34.49
C SER A 554 9.28 -14.23 -34.46
N SER A 555 8.86 -13.56 -33.42
CA SER A 555 7.47 -13.14 -33.25
C SER A 555 7.04 -12.42 -34.53
N SER A 556 6.17 -13.03 -35.35
CA SER A 556 5.45 -12.26 -36.36
C SER A 556 4.77 -11.12 -35.63
N THR A 557 4.80 -9.92 -36.21
CA THR A 557 4.13 -8.67 -35.82
C THR A 557 2.60 -8.81 -35.69
N GLN A 558 2.11 -9.82 -34.99
CA GLN A 558 0.76 -9.82 -34.45
C GLN A 558 0.77 -8.82 -33.31
N LYS A 559 0.04 -7.72 -33.51
CA LYS A 559 -0.31 -6.75 -32.46
C LYS A 559 -0.67 -7.52 -31.19
N VAL A 560 0.25 -7.57 -30.24
CA VAL A 560 -0.01 -8.07 -28.90
C VAL A 560 -1.12 -7.19 -28.36
N SER A 561 -2.34 -7.73 -28.21
CA SER A 561 -3.36 -7.02 -27.45
C SER A 561 -2.74 -6.69 -26.09
N PRO A 562 -2.83 -5.45 -25.59
CA PRO A 562 -2.22 -5.11 -24.32
C PRO A 562 -2.81 -6.02 -23.26
N ASN A 563 -2.05 -7.00 -22.76
CA ASN A 563 -2.45 -7.77 -21.59
C ASN A 563 -2.46 -6.78 -20.43
N PRO A 564 -3.62 -6.43 -19.86
CA PRO A 564 -3.69 -5.44 -18.79
C PRO A 564 -3.04 -5.93 -17.49
N SER A 565 -2.67 -7.22 -17.41
CA SER A 565 -2.16 -7.91 -16.22
C SER A 565 -0.71 -8.40 -16.30
N GLY A 566 -0.05 -8.27 -17.46
CA GLY A 566 1.34 -8.73 -17.64
C GLY A 566 2.37 -7.65 -17.28
N LEU A 567 3.50 -8.05 -16.71
CA LEU A 567 4.61 -7.15 -16.43
C LEU A 567 5.28 -6.76 -17.75
N LYS A 568 5.24 -5.48 -18.11
CA LYS A 568 5.69 -4.97 -19.43
C LYS A 568 7.18 -5.22 -19.66
N LYS A 569 8.01 -4.96 -18.64
CA LYS A 569 9.47 -5.16 -18.68
C LYS A 569 9.84 -6.64 -18.63
N LEU A 570 8.97 -7.51 -18.10
CA LEU A 570 9.14 -8.97 -18.12
C LEU A 570 8.47 -9.62 -19.36
N SER A 571 8.05 -8.84 -20.35
CA SER A 571 7.48 -9.42 -21.58
C SER A 571 8.48 -10.36 -22.27
N VAL A 572 7.97 -11.43 -22.88
CA VAL A 572 8.79 -12.42 -23.60
C VAL A 572 9.80 -11.78 -24.54
N GLU A 573 9.39 -10.74 -25.28
CA GLU A 573 10.24 -10.09 -26.26
C GLU A 573 11.44 -9.38 -25.60
N ASN A 574 11.22 -8.71 -24.47
CA ASN A 574 12.29 -8.07 -23.69
C ASN A 574 13.25 -9.10 -23.11
N VAL A 575 12.71 -10.21 -22.57
CA VAL A 575 13.54 -11.30 -22.04
C VAL A 575 14.34 -11.98 -23.15
N LYS A 576 13.72 -12.24 -24.32
CA LYS A 576 14.39 -12.78 -25.51
C LYS A 576 15.52 -11.86 -25.99
N THR A 577 15.26 -10.56 -26.10
CA THR A 577 16.24 -9.58 -26.58
C THR A 577 17.46 -9.55 -25.67
N ARG A 578 17.24 -9.46 -24.35
CA ARG A 578 18.34 -9.47 -23.38
C ARG A 578 19.09 -10.79 -23.34
N ALA A 579 18.39 -11.92 -23.39
CA ALA A 579 19.02 -13.23 -23.45
C ALA A 579 19.88 -13.37 -24.72
N ARG A 580 19.38 -12.93 -25.88
CA ARG A 580 20.12 -12.96 -27.15
C ARG A 580 21.42 -12.16 -27.06
N VAL A 581 21.35 -10.92 -26.57
CA VAL A 581 22.53 -10.06 -26.39
C VAL A 581 23.50 -10.70 -25.40
N GLY A 582 23.03 -11.06 -24.20
CA GLY A 582 23.86 -11.65 -23.16
C GLY A 582 24.53 -12.96 -23.58
N LEU A 583 23.81 -13.86 -24.25
CA LEU A 583 24.36 -15.12 -24.77
C LEU A 583 25.45 -14.87 -25.81
N SER A 584 25.21 -13.96 -26.76
CA SER A 584 26.15 -13.66 -27.84
C SER A 584 27.44 -13.05 -27.30
N GLU A 585 27.30 -12.04 -26.42
CA GLU A 585 28.45 -11.35 -25.85
C GLU A 585 29.25 -12.23 -24.89
N LEU A 586 28.59 -13.07 -24.10
CA LEU A 586 29.29 -13.99 -23.21
C LEU A 586 30.07 -15.06 -24.01
N LEU A 587 29.48 -15.59 -25.09
CA LEU A 587 30.15 -16.53 -25.99
C LEU A 587 31.35 -15.93 -26.73
N THR A 588 31.37 -14.61 -26.95
CA THR A 588 32.54 -13.95 -27.54
C THR A 588 33.68 -13.74 -26.53
N GLN A 589 33.36 -13.72 -25.24
CA GLN A 589 34.31 -13.42 -24.17
C GLN A 589 34.90 -14.67 -23.51
N VAL A 590 34.14 -15.77 -23.46
CA VAL A 590 34.55 -17.11 -22.98
C VAL A 590 35.03 -17.94 -24.15
#